data_AF-A0A5C3N5B4-F1
#
_entry.id   AF-A0A5C3N5B4-F1
#
_cell.length_a   1.000
_cell.length_b   1.000
_cell.length_c   1.000
_cell.angle_alpha   90.00
_cell.angle_beta   90.00
_cell.angle_gamma   90.00
#
_symmetry.space_group_name_H-M   'P 1'
#
loop_
_entity.id
_entity.type
_entity.pdbx_description
1 polymer ?
#
loop_
_entity_poly.entity_id
_entity_poly.type
_entity_poly.pdbx_seq_one_letter_code
_entity_poly.pdbx_strand_id
1 'polypeptide(L)'
;MLLALAAYAYGAPAATGTSTSSVAQGSPTVPYASDDPNYPLWNDTIDSTPEPIRGKLGANILGPHNVPSKLAKENPDLLASPATAHGDVMNAKWPFALSHSRLQTGGWARQQNVNEMPIAKEIAGVDMRLEAGAIRELHWHTSAEWSYVLKGSMQVSAIDADGQNYLATINAGDLWYFPPGVPHSLQATADDPEGAEFLLVFDNGFFSEDSTFLLTDWLAHIPKEVIAKNFQMPISAFGHIPDHELYIFPSNPPPAGRQAVEDPQGQVPEPFTYRLSQVKPRQLEGGTVKIVDSTTFKVSKTIAVAEVTVQPRGMRELHWHPTQPEWTFFLEGTARITLFAAEGNARTFDYQAGDIAYIPPAYGHYIENTGNTTLKLLEILKTDRFQDISLNQWLALTPPELVKAHLGVSDQTIAGLSKTKPIVVGH
;
A
#
# COMPACT_ATOMS: atom_id res chain seq x y z
N MET A 1 -59.91 -74.87 -39.40
CA MET A 1 -60.10 -73.95 -40.55
C MET A 1 -59.77 -72.55 -40.04
N LEU A 2 -58.56 -72.07 -40.33
CA LEU A 2 -58.06 -70.77 -39.88
C LEU A 2 -58.85 -69.65 -40.59
N LEU A 3 -59.41 -68.72 -39.82
CA LEU A 3 -59.71 -67.37 -40.29
C LEU A 3 -59.09 -66.38 -39.31
N ALA A 4 -58.12 -65.62 -39.81
CA ALA A 4 -57.53 -64.47 -39.13
C ALA A 4 -58.44 -63.24 -39.36
N LEU A 5 -58.75 -62.51 -38.29
CA LEU A 5 -59.20 -61.12 -38.37
C LEU A 5 -58.39 -60.29 -37.38
N ALA A 6 -57.65 -59.34 -37.92
CA ALA A 6 -56.89 -58.33 -37.19
C ALA A 6 -57.84 -57.26 -36.65
N ALA A 7 -57.66 -56.86 -35.40
CA ALA A 7 -58.27 -55.67 -34.81
C ALA A 7 -57.16 -54.74 -34.33
N TYR A 8 -57.09 -53.57 -34.95
CA TYR A 8 -56.25 -52.44 -34.53
C TYR A 8 -56.84 -51.82 -33.26
N ALA A 9 -56.03 -51.72 -32.21
CA ALA A 9 -56.32 -50.87 -31.05
C ALA A 9 -55.23 -49.79 -30.97
N TYR A 10 -55.65 -48.54 -31.17
CA TYR A 10 -54.83 -47.34 -31.03
C TYR A 10 -54.41 -47.14 -29.56
N GLY A 11 -53.10 -47.08 -29.32
CA GLY A 11 -52.55 -46.67 -28.03
C GLY A 11 -52.66 -45.15 -27.84
N ALA A 12 -53.21 -44.74 -26.69
CA ALA A 12 -53.16 -43.34 -26.26
C ALA A 12 -51.73 -42.97 -25.83
N PRO A 13 -51.18 -41.82 -26.27
CA PRO A 13 -49.87 -41.38 -25.80
C PRO A 13 -49.93 -40.90 -24.35
N ALA A 14 -48.95 -41.33 -23.55
CA ALA A 14 -48.72 -40.82 -22.20
C ALA A 14 -48.31 -39.34 -22.27
N ALA A 15 -49.06 -38.47 -21.58
CA ALA A 15 -48.73 -37.06 -21.43
C ALA A 15 -47.54 -36.90 -20.48
N THR A 16 -46.31 -36.91 -21.01
CA THR A 16 -45.13 -36.41 -20.30
C THR A 16 -45.01 -34.91 -20.54
N GLY A 17 -45.59 -34.13 -19.63
CA GLY A 17 -45.49 -32.68 -19.61
C GLY A 17 -45.38 -32.20 -18.17
N THR A 18 -44.23 -32.43 -17.53
CA THR A 18 -43.87 -31.64 -16.35
C THR A 18 -43.58 -30.22 -16.82
N SER A 19 -44.59 -29.37 -16.73
CA SER A 19 -44.42 -27.92 -16.81
C SER A 19 -43.55 -27.49 -15.63
N THR A 20 -42.28 -27.21 -15.88
CA THR A 20 -41.49 -26.40 -14.94
C THR A 20 -42.13 -25.01 -14.94
N SER A 21 -42.91 -24.71 -13.92
CA SER A 21 -43.37 -23.35 -13.65
C SER A 21 -42.12 -22.46 -13.57
N SER A 22 -41.98 -21.52 -14.49
CA SER A 22 -41.00 -20.45 -14.39
C SER A 22 -41.20 -19.76 -13.04
N VAL A 23 -40.23 -19.88 -12.14
CA VAL A 23 -40.24 -19.17 -10.86
C VAL A 23 -40.40 -17.68 -11.18
N ALA A 24 -41.33 -17.01 -10.50
CA ALA A 24 -41.55 -15.58 -10.68
C ALA A 24 -40.23 -14.83 -10.45
N GLN A 25 -39.87 -13.92 -11.37
CA GLN A 25 -38.69 -13.08 -11.16
C GLN A 25 -38.89 -12.25 -9.88
N GLY A 26 -37.89 -12.28 -8.99
CA GLY A 26 -37.92 -11.51 -7.76
C GLY A 26 -38.08 -10.03 -8.08
N SER A 27 -39.04 -9.36 -7.43
CA SER A 27 -39.16 -7.90 -7.49
C SER A 27 -38.25 -7.27 -6.43
N PRO A 28 -37.60 -6.13 -6.71
CA PRO A 28 -36.73 -5.47 -5.74
C PRO A 28 -37.54 -5.07 -4.51
N THR A 29 -37.05 -5.42 -3.31
CA THR A 29 -37.67 -5.03 -2.03
C THR A 29 -37.22 -3.65 -1.55
N VAL A 30 -36.19 -3.08 -2.19
CA VAL A 30 -35.63 -1.75 -1.93
C VAL A 30 -35.25 -1.09 -3.27
N PRO A 31 -35.13 0.26 -3.34
CA PRO A 31 -34.65 0.94 -4.55
C PRO A 31 -33.26 0.46 -4.99
N TYR A 32 -32.98 0.54 -6.29
CA TYR A 32 -31.64 0.30 -6.82
C TYR A 32 -30.67 1.40 -6.37
N ALA A 33 -29.37 1.07 -6.39
CA ALA A 33 -28.32 2.07 -6.19
C ALA A 33 -28.41 3.18 -7.25
N SER A 34 -27.94 4.38 -6.89
CA SER A 34 -27.99 5.54 -7.77
C SER A 34 -27.21 5.31 -9.07
N ASP A 35 -27.84 5.62 -10.21
CA ASP A 35 -27.20 5.64 -11.53
C ASP A 35 -26.48 6.97 -11.82
N ASP A 36 -26.64 7.97 -10.95
CA ASP A 36 -25.98 9.28 -11.12
C ASP A 36 -24.45 9.10 -11.09
N PRO A 37 -23.74 9.46 -12.18
CA PRO A 37 -22.30 9.29 -12.22
C PRO A 37 -21.63 10.27 -11.24
N ASN A 38 -20.78 9.71 -10.37
CA ASN A 38 -20.03 10.50 -9.40
C ASN A 38 -18.65 10.85 -9.97
N TYR A 39 -18.61 11.59 -11.09
CA TYR A 39 -17.34 12.13 -11.58
C TYR A 39 -16.78 13.17 -10.59
N PRO A 40 -15.45 13.33 -10.49
CA PRO A 40 -14.84 14.41 -9.72
C PRO A 40 -15.41 15.76 -10.16
N LEU A 41 -15.94 16.54 -9.22
CA LEU A 41 -16.58 17.82 -9.51
C LEU A 41 -15.56 18.95 -9.73
N TRP A 42 -14.38 18.80 -9.14
CA TRP A 42 -13.29 19.77 -9.23
C TRP A 42 -11.96 19.07 -9.43
N ASN A 43 -11.05 19.77 -10.09
CA ASN A 43 -9.64 19.42 -10.23
C ASN A 43 -8.84 20.72 -10.47
N ASP A 44 -7.54 20.60 -10.69
CA ASP A 44 -6.65 21.74 -10.92
C ASP A 44 -6.96 22.55 -12.19
N THR A 45 -7.74 22.00 -13.13
CA THR A 45 -8.09 22.67 -14.39
C THR A 45 -9.46 23.33 -14.36
N ILE A 46 -10.28 23.09 -13.33
CA ILE A 46 -11.59 23.70 -13.16
C ILE A 46 -11.46 24.97 -12.31
N ASP A 47 -11.76 26.11 -12.94
CA ASP A 47 -11.77 27.43 -12.28
C ASP A 47 -13.15 27.75 -11.70
N SER A 48 -13.58 26.93 -10.73
CA SER A 48 -14.72 27.23 -9.89
C SER A 48 -14.36 27.03 -8.43
N THR A 49 -15.08 27.73 -7.55
CA THR A 49 -14.98 27.58 -6.09
C THR A 49 -15.58 26.23 -5.71
N PRO A 50 -14.81 25.29 -5.12
CA PRO A 50 -15.36 24.06 -4.60
C PRO A 50 -16.34 24.34 -3.46
N GLU A 51 -17.51 23.72 -3.53
CA GLU A 51 -18.59 23.87 -2.55
C GLU A 51 -19.16 22.47 -2.26
N PRO A 52 -19.64 22.15 -1.05
CA PRO A 52 -20.19 20.84 -0.72
C PRO A 52 -21.60 20.68 -1.31
N ILE A 53 -21.71 20.75 -2.64
CA ILE A 53 -22.93 20.67 -3.44
C ILE A 53 -22.72 19.61 -4.52
N ARG A 54 -23.61 18.61 -4.56
CA ARG A 54 -23.66 17.60 -5.62
C ARG A 54 -25.08 17.48 -6.15
N GLY A 55 -25.28 17.93 -7.39
CA GLY A 55 -26.61 17.98 -7.99
C GLY A 55 -27.57 18.87 -7.19
N LYS A 56 -28.63 18.28 -6.62
CA LYS A 56 -29.63 18.99 -5.80
C LYS A 56 -29.34 18.90 -4.29
N LEU A 57 -28.27 18.23 -3.89
CA LEU A 57 -27.89 18.01 -2.49
C LEU A 57 -26.79 18.98 -2.07
N GLY A 58 -26.79 19.36 -0.80
CA GLY A 58 -25.78 20.25 -0.21
C GLY A 58 -26.18 21.73 -0.18
N ALA A 59 -25.25 22.57 0.25
CA ALA A 59 -25.39 24.03 0.34
C ALA A 59 -24.00 24.70 0.33
N ASN A 60 -23.95 26.03 0.16
CA ASN A 60 -22.69 26.77 0.19
C ASN A 60 -22.12 26.93 1.61
N ILE A 61 -20.82 27.15 1.71
CA ILE A 61 -20.15 27.38 3.00
C ILE A 61 -20.32 28.84 3.46
N LEU A 62 -20.97 29.05 4.62
CA LEU A 62 -21.17 30.38 5.21
C LEU A 62 -20.09 30.79 6.23
N GLY A 63 -19.42 29.81 6.84
CA GLY A 63 -18.45 30.01 7.90
C GLY A 63 -17.02 30.23 7.40
N PRO A 64 -16.08 30.53 8.32
CA PRO A 64 -14.66 30.45 8.02
C PRO A 64 -14.33 29.05 7.54
N HIS A 65 -13.71 28.98 6.37
CA HIS A 65 -13.16 27.75 5.82
C HIS A 65 -11.80 28.10 5.24
N ASN A 66 -11.03 27.07 4.90
CA ASN A 66 -9.87 27.26 4.04
C ASN A 66 -10.40 27.64 2.63
N VAL A 67 -10.72 28.94 2.47
CA VAL A 67 -11.27 29.70 1.32
C VAL A 67 -10.89 29.08 -0.01
N PRO A 68 -11.84 28.70 -0.91
CA PRO A 68 -11.76 27.61 -1.89
C PRO A 68 -10.34 27.21 -2.22
N SER A 69 -9.74 26.52 -1.25
CA SER A 69 -8.30 26.46 -1.17
C SER A 69 -7.83 25.31 -2.03
N LYS A 70 -6.55 25.33 -2.40
CA LYS A 70 -5.89 24.16 -2.98
C LYS A 70 -6.30 22.87 -2.26
N LEU A 71 -6.42 22.88 -0.92
CA LEU A 71 -6.89 21.75 -0.11
C LEU A 71 -8.28 21.22 -0.51
N ALA A 72 -9.24 22.09 -0.84
CA ALA A 72 -10.56 21.65 -1.29
C ALA A 72 -10.51 21.02 -2.68
N LYS A 73 -9.61 21.51 -3.55
CA LYS A 73 -9.36 20.93 -4.89
C LYS A 73 -8.57 19.61 -4.83
N GLU A 74 -7.77 19.40 -3.79
CA GLU A 74 -7.08 18.14 -3.50
C GLU A 74 -8.01 17.08 -2.89
N ASN A 75 -9.20 17.48 -2.40
CA ASN A 75 -10.15 16.59 -1.72
C ASN A 75 -11.61 16.74 -2.22
N PRO A 76 -11.86 16.69 -3.55
CA PRO A 76 -13.17 16.95 -4.13
C PRO A 76 -14.24 15.92 -3.71
N ASP A 77 -13.89 14.63 -3.64
CA ASP A 77 -14.81 13.55 -3.28
C ASP A 77 -14.98 13.39 -1.75
N LEU A 78 -14.16 14.06 -0.95
CA LEU A 78 -14.45 14.30 0.48
C LEU A 78 -15.38 15.49 0.69
N LEU A 79 -15.16 16.60 -0.04
CA LEU A 79 -15.96 17.83 0.12
C LEU A 79 -17.41 17.61 -0.32
N ALA A 80 -17.61 17.01 -1.49
CA ALA A 80 -18.93 16.67 -2.00
C ALA A 80 -18.96 15.19 -2.35
N SER A 81 -19.21 14.34 -1.36
CA SER A 81 -19.06 12.90 -1.51
C SER A 81 -19.95 12.28 -2.59
N PRO A 82 -19.53 11.12 -3.14
CA PRO A 82 -20.37 10.33 -4.02
C PRO A 82 -21.73 10.03 -3.39
N ALA A 83 -22.78 9.97 -4.20
CA ALA A 83 -24.14 9.69 -3.71
C ALA A 83 -24.28 8.30 -3.06
N THR A 84 -23.31 7.40 -3.28
CA THR A 84 -23.23 6.06 -2.68
C THR A 84 -22.43 6.01 -1.38
N ALA A 85 -21.83 7.12 -0.93
CA ALA A 85 -21.19 7.20 0.37
C ALA A 85 -22.24 7.18 1.49
N HIS A 86 -21.95 6.47 2.58
CA HIS A 86 -22.90 6.27 3.68
C HIS A 86 -22.20 5.88 4.98
N GLY A 87 -22.80 6.26 6.10
CA GLY A 87 -22.38 5.82 7.43
C GLY A 87 -21.05 6.41 7.90
N ASP A 88 -20.40 5.72 8.83
CA ASP A 88 -19.16 6.17 9.45
C ASP A 88 -17.99 5.24 9.14
N VAL A 89 -16.91 5.83 8.63
CA VAL A 89 -15.66 5.15 8.27
C VAL A 89 -14.53 6.02 8.79
N MET A 90 -13.62 5.48 9.59
CA MET A 90 -12.50 6.25 10.13
C MET A 90 -11.67 6.92 9.01
N ASN A 91 -11.03 8.05 9.32
CA ASN A 91 -10.14 8.72 8.36
C ASN A 91 -9.03 7.78 7.91
N ALA A 92 -8.93 7.56 6.59
CA ALA A 92 -8.02 6.62 5.96
C ALA A 92 -7.03 7.33 5.01
N LYS A 93 -6.83 8.63 5.21
CA LYS A 93 -5.89 9.47 4.45
C LYS A 93 -4.96 10.20 5.41
N TRP A 94 -3.66 10.14 5.13
CA TRP A 94 -2.67 11.00 5.80
C TRP A 94 -1.62 11.52 4.81
N PRO A 95 -1.57 12.84 4.56
CA PRO A 95 -0.46 13.46 3.84
C PRO A 95 0.78 13.54 4.73
N PHE A 96 1.95 13.02 4.30
CA PHE A 96 3.20 13.23 5.05
C PHE A 96 3.55 14.73 5.22
N ALA A 97 3.01 15.60 4.35
CA ALA A 97 3.14 17.05 4.48
C ALA A 97 2.53 17.62 5.79
N LEU A 98 1.65 16.87 6.46
CA LEU A 98 1.06 17.23 7.75
C LEU A 98 1.78 16.57 8.94
N SER A 99 2.76 15.70 8.70
CA SER A 99 3.59 15.11 9.75
C SER A 99 4.62 16.13 10.26
N HIS A 100 4.90 16.08 11.56
CA HIS A 100 6.04 16.80 12.13
C HIS A 100 7.36 16.26 11.54
N SER A 101 8.22 17.16 11.08
CA SER A 101 9.57 16.82 10.58
C SER A 101 10.62 17.03 11.67
N ARG A 102 11.25 15.94 12.10
CA ARG A 102 12.46 15.96 12.94
C ARG A 102 13.66 16.35 12.08
N LEU A 103 14.13 17.58 12.25
CA LEU A 103 15.26 18.13 11.49
C LEU A 103 16.59 17.86 12.20
N GLN A 104 17.60 17.42 11.46
CA GLN A 104 18.93 17.12 11.97
C GLN A 104 20.00 17.69 11.03
N THR A 105 21.23 17.85 11.53
CA THR A 105 22.35 18.17 10.63
C THR A 105 22.60 16.94 9.75
N GLY A 106 22.43 17.08 8.43
CA GLY A 106 22.59 15.98 7.47
C GLY A 106 21.29 15.31 7.01
N GLY A 107 20.11 15.75 7.49
CA GLY A 107 18.85 15.16 7.02
C GLY A 107 17.61 15.49 7.84
N TRP A 108 16.52 14.80 7.55
CA TRP A 108 15.28 14.87 8.32
C TRP A 108 14.51 13.56 8.24
N ALA A 109 13.59 13.39 9.17
CA ALA A 109 12.62 12.30 9.14
C ALA A 109 11.23 12.82 9.58
N ARG A 110 10.17 12.18 9.08
CA ARG A 110 8.77 12.46 9.45
C ARG A 110 7.98 11.18 9.35
N GLN A 111 7.01 11.00 10.24
CA GLN A 111 6.32 9.72 10.40
C GLN A 111 4.81 9.84 10.28
N GLN A 112 4.17 8.72 9.95
CA GLN A 112 2.77 8.45 10.17
C GLN A 112 2.68 7.18 11.03
N ASN A 113 2.10 7.31 12.21
CA ASN A 113 1.74 6.20 13.08
C ASN A 113 0.28 6.37 13.56
N VAL A 114 -0.12 5.61 14.58
CA VAL A 114 -1.48 5.67 15.16
C VAL A 114 -1.87 7.04 15.72
N ASN A 115 -0.91 7.92 16.05
CA ASN A 115 -1.22 9.27 16.54
C ASN A 115 -1.70 10.17 15.41
N GLU A 116 -1.15 10.01 14.21
CA GLU A 116 -1.56 10.75 13.01
C GLU A 116 -2.76 10.11 12.31
N MET A 117 -2.75 8.78 12.16
CA MET A 117 -3.79 8.02 11.45
C MET A 117 -4.24 6.80 12.28
N PRO A 118 -5.17 6.98 13.26
CA PRO A 118 -5.54 5.94 14.23
C PRO A 118 -6.19 4.66 13.66
N ILE A 119 -6.63 4.69 12.39
CA ILE A 119 -7.11 3.49 11.70
C ILE A 119 -5.97 2.51 11.39
N ALA A 120 -4.75 3.02 11.19
CA ALA A 120 -3.57 2.25 10.79
C ALA A 120 -2.82 1.68 11.98
N LYS A 121 -3.43 0.69 12.65
CA LYS A 121 -2.84 0.05 13.85
C LYS A 121 -1.76 -0.98 13.52
N GLU A 122 -1.77 -1.51 12.30
CA GLU A 122 -0.90 -2.63 11.93
C GLU A 122 0.38 -2.20 11.21
N ILE A 123 0.41 -0.99 10.61
CA ILE A 123 1.51 -0.52 9.78
C ILE A 123 1.74 0.97 10.07
N ALA A 124 3.00 1.37 10.19
CA ALA A 124 3.44 2.77 10.27
C ALA A 124 4.46 3.05 9.16
N GLY A 125 4.56 4.32 8.75
CA GLY A 125 5.51 4.76 7.73
C GLY A 125 6.40 5.90 8.23
N VAL A 126 7.65 5.93 7.77
CA VAL A 126 8.58 7.05 7.94
C VAL A 126 9.10 7.46 6.58
N ASP A 127 8.98 8.74 6.27
CA ASP A 127 9.66 9.36 5.14
C ASP A 127 10.93 10.03 5.68
N MET A 128 12.08 9.61 5.15
CA MET A 128 13.39 10.03 5.64
C MET A 128 14.29 10.47 4.50
N ARG A 129 15.07 11.52 4.78
CA ARG A 129 16.04 12.10 3.86
C ARG A 129 17.40 12.24 4.53
N LEU A 130 18.43 11.88 3.79
CA LEU A 130 19.84 12.06 4.14
C LEU A 130 20.53 12.90 3.05
N GLU A 131 21.31 13.90 3.46
CA GLU A 131 22.25 14.60 2.57
C GLU A 131 23.37 13.66 2.09
N ALA A 132 24.07 14.02 1.02
CA ALA A 132 25.14 13.20 0.47
C ALA A 132 26.19 12.84 1.53
N GLY A 133 26.39 11.54 1.76
CA GLY A 133 27.30 11.00 2.77
C GLY A 133 26.79 10.98 4.21
N ALA A 134 25.68 11.65 4.51
CA ALA A 134 25.07 11.63 5.84
C ALA A 134 24.63 10.21 6.23
N ILE A 135 24.63 9.95 7.54
CA ILE A 135 24.39 8.65 8.14
C ILE A 135 23.12 8.72 8.99
N ARG A 136 22.21 7.77 8.78
CA ARG A 136 21.29 7.30 9.81
C ARG A 136 22.06 6.33 10.69
N GLU A 137 22.16 6.68 11.97
CA GLU A 137 22.99 6.00 12.97
C GLU A 137 22.80 4.48 13.00
N LEU A 138 23.83 3.73 13.42
CA LEU A 138 23.68 2.33 13.79
C LEU A 138 22.59 2.15 14.85
N HIS A 139 21.57 1.36 14.53
CA HIS A 139 20.42 1.16 15.40
C HIS A 139 19.73 -0.18 15.15
N TRP A 140 18.79 -0.52 16.02
CA TRP A 140 17.83 -1.61 15.82
C TRP A 140 16.46 -1.25 16.41
N HIS A 141 15.45 -2.07 16.13
CA HIS A 141 14.10 -1.95 16.67
C HIS A 141 13.40 -3.31 16.62
N THR A 142 12.27 -3.44 17.32
CA THR A 142 11.50 -4.69 17.43
C THR A 142 10.55 -4.93 16.25
N SER A 143 10.20 -3.90 15.49
CA SER A 143 9.44 -4.03 14.23
C SER A 143 10.36 -4.52 13.11
N ALA A 144 9.83 -5.22 12.13
CA ALA A 144 10.53 -5.37 10.86
C ALA A 144 10.54 -4.00 10.14
N GLU A 145 11.62 -3.73 9.39
CA GLU A 145 11.69 -2.55 8.52
C GLU A 145 11.73 -3.01 7.07
N TRP A 146 10.78 -2.53 6.27
CA TRP A 146 10.80 -2.63 4.82
C TRP A 146 10.99 -1.23 4.24
N SER A 147 11.57 -1.10 3.05
CA SER A 147 11.75 0.21 2.45
C SER A 147 11.58 0.26 0.93
N TYR A 148 11.48 1.49 0.43
CA TYR A 148 11.60 1.84 -0.97
C TYR A 148 12.45 3.11 -1.12
N VAL A 149 13.52 3.07 -1.92
CA VAL A 149 14.33 4.27 -2.20
C VAL A 149 13.59 5.18 -3.18
N LEU A 150 13.19 6.37 -2.73
CA LEU A 150 12.45 7.34 -3.56
C LEU A 150 13.39 8.07 -4.52
N LYS A 151 14.55 8.52 -4.02
CA LYS A 151 15.56 9.26 -4.79
C LYS A 151 16.97 8.98 -4.29
N GLY A 152 17.94 9.10 -5.19
CA GLY A 152 19.35 8.94 -4.89
C GLY A 152 19.79 7.48 -4.78
N SER A 153 20.91 7.26 -4.10
CA SER A 153 21.41 5.93 -3.75
C SER A 153 22.02 5.95 -2.35
N MET A 154 22.07 4.78 -1.73
CA MET A 154 22.51 4.63 -0.34
C MET A 154 23.21 3.29 -0.13
N GLN A 155 24.13 3.27 0.82
CA GLN A 155 24.75 2.06 1.34
C GLN A 155 24.02 1.64 2.62
N VAL A 156 23.59 0.39 2.65
CA VAL A 156 23.00 -0.23 3.84
C VAL A 156 23.94 -1.27 4.40
N SER A 157 24.03 -1.33 5.73
CA SER A 157 24.80 -2.37 6.44
C SER A 157 23.93 -3.03 7.50
N ALA A 158 24.18 -4.32 7.76
CA ALA A 158 23.49 -5.08 8.79
C ALA A 158 24.35 -6.25 9.27
N ILE A 159 24.00 -6.81 10.43
CA ILE A 159 24.57 -8.06 10.95
C ILE A 159 23.45 -8.92 11.54
N ASP A 160 23.44 -10.22 11.23
CA ASP A 160 22.44 -11.14 11.76
C ASP A 160 22.82 -11.70 13.15
N ALA A 161 21.93 -12.51 13.73
CA ALA A 161 22.13 -13.11 15.04
C ALA A 161 23.27 -14.16 15.07
N ASP A 162 23.68 -14.68 13.92
CA ASP A 162 24.78 -15.62 13.76
C ASP A 162 26.13 -14.91 13.55
N GLY A 163 26.12 -13.56 13.49
CA GLY A 163 27.31 -12.74 13.32
C GLY A 163 27.73 -12.53 11.86
N GLN A 164 26.90 -12.92 10.90
CA GLN A 164 27.16 -12.73 9.47
C GLN A 164 26.81 -11.30 9.09
N ASN A 165 27.74 -10.61 8.43
CA ASN A 165 27.50 -9.23 8.01
C ASN A 165 26.88 -9.15 6.61
N TYR A 166 26.33 -7.99 6.31
CA TYR A 166 25.80 -7.65 5.01
C TYR A 166 26.10 -6.19 4.69
N LEU A 167 26.54 -5.92 3.46
CA LEU A 167 26.75 -4.57 2.94
C LEU A 167 26.29 -4.51 1.49
N ALA A 168 25.46 -3.53 1.15
CA ALA A 168 25.00 -3.34 -0.22
C ALA A 168 24.74 -1.86 -0.54
N THR A 169 24.98 -1.47 -1.79
CA THR A 169 24.54 -0.17 -2.33
C THR A 169 23.25 -0.34 -3.10
N ILE A 170 22.22 0.44 -2.79
CA ILE A 170 20.88 0.41 -3.38
C ILE A 170 20.52 1.76 -4.01
N ASN A 171 19.68 1.74 -5.05
CA ASN A 171 19.35 2.92 -5.85
C ASN A 171 17.84 3.21 -5.81
N ALA A 172 17.44 4.38 -6.31
CA ALA A 172 16.04 4.74 -6.51
C ALA A 172 15.23 3.58 -7.16
N GLY A 173 14.13 3.21 -6.51
CA GLY A 173 13.27 2.09 -6.89
C GLY A 173 13.69 0.72 -6.35
N ASP A 174 14.81 0.60 -5.64
CA ASP A 174 15.20 -0.63 -4.94
C ASP A 174 14.60 -0.70 -3.53
N LEU A 175 14.60 -1.91 -2.96
CA LEU A 175 14.06 -2.21 -1.63
C LEU A 175 15.16 -2.71 -0.70
N TRP A 176 14.98 -2.51 0.60
CA TRP A 176 15.57 -3.37 1.62
C TRP A 176 14.52 -3.92 2.57
N TYR A 177 14.92 -4.95 3.31
CA TYR A 177 14.15 -5.49 4.42
C TYR A 177 15.10 -5.94 5.53
N PHE A 178 14.91 -5.39 6.73
CA PHE A 178 15.59 -5.83 7.94
C PHE A 178 14.61 -6.59 8.85
N PRO A 179 14.90 -7.86 9.17
CA PRO A 179 14.11 -8.60 10.14
C PRO A 179 14.10 -7.92 11.52
N PRO A 180 13.06 -8.16 12.35
CA PRO A 180 13.00 -7.66 13.72
C PRO A 180 14.30 -7.88 14.51
N GLY A 181 14.81 -6.81 15.13
CA GLY A 181 16.00 -6.87 15.98
C GLY A 181 17.34 -6.95 15.26
N VAL A 182 17.38 -7.03 13.92
CA VAL A 182 18.63 -7.00 13.16
C VAL A 182 19.18 -5.56 13.16
N PRO A 183 20.35 -5.29 13.78
CA PRO A 183 20.94 -3.96 13.76
C PRO A 183 21.45 -3.61 12.37
N HIS A 184 21.28 -2.34 12.01
CA HIS A 184 21.61 -1.83 10.69
C HIS A 184 21.99 -0.35 10.73
N SER A 185 22.51 0.14 9.60
CA SER A 185 22.78 1.56 9.35
C SER A 185 22.46 1.94 7.92
N LEU A 186 22.13 3.21 7.70
CA LEU A 186 21.91 3.75 6.35
C LEU A 186 22.87 4.91 6.13
N GLN A 187 23.54 4.92 4.97
CA GLN A 187 24.41 6.02 4.60
C GLN A 187 24.12 6.43 3.15
N ALA A 188 23.72 7.68 2.92
CA ALA A 188 23.57 8.18 1.55
C ALA A 188 24.93 8.12 0.83
N THR A 189 24.92 7.74 -0.44
CA THR A 189 26.12 7.92 -1.28
C THR A 189 26.27 9.39 -1.68
N ALA A 190 27.17 9.67 -2.62
CA ALA A 190 27.23 10.95 -3.32
C ALA A 190 27.06 10.78 -4.84
N ASP A 191 26.42 9.69 -5.29
CA ASP A 191 26.06 9.53 -6.71
C ASP A 191 25.05 10.61 -7.14
N ASP A 192 24.15 11.00 -6.23
CA ASP A 192 23.32 12.19 -6.32
C ASP A 192 23.85 13.24 -5.31
N PRO A 193 24.22 14.46 -5.75
CA PRO A 193 24.70 15.51 -4.84
C PRO A 193 23.64 15.99 -3.84
N GLU A 194 22.35 15.75 -4.12
CA GLU A 194 21.28 16.03 -3.18
C GLU A 194 21.11 14.92 -2.12
N GLY A 195 21.87 13.83 -2.17
CA GLY A 195 21.78 12.72 -1.23
C GLY A 195 20.68 11.72 -1.58
N ALA A 196 19.98 11.20 -0.57
CA ALA A 196 18.95 10.17 -0.74
C ALA A 196 17.69 10.49 0.06
N GLU A 197 16.54 10.08 -0.49
CA GLU A 197 15.23 10.14 0.17
C GLU A 197 14.56 8.78 -0.02
N PHE A 198 13.95 8.26 1.03
CA PHE A 198 13.47 6.89 1.07
C PHE A 198 12.32 6.73 2.06
N LEU A 199 11.42 5.82 1.70
CA LEU A 199 10.29 5.43 2.52
C LEU A 199 10.66 4.20 3.36
N LEU A 200 10.40 4.25 4.66
CA LEU A 200 10.47 3.12 5.58
C LEU A 200 9.05 2.74 5.99
N VAL A 201 8.78 1.44 6.10
CA VAL A 201 7.51 0.89 6.54
C VAL A 201 7.77 -0.16 7.60
N PHE A 202 7.06 -0.02 8.72
CA PHE A 202 7.18 -0.88 9.89
C PHE A 202 5.89 -1.68 10.07
N ASP A 203 6.03 -2.97 10.40
CA ASP A 203 4.90 -3.90 10.62
C ASP A 203 4.19 -3.71 11.97
N ASN A 204 4.19 -2.48 12.48
CA ASN A 204 3.53 -2.08 13.72
C ASN A 204 3.09 -0.61 13.63
N GLY A 205 1.79 -0.34 13.67
CA GLY A 205 1.24 1.01 13.59
C GLY A 205 1.58 1.90 14.80
N PHE A 206 2.04 1.30 15.90
CA PHE A 206 2.49 2.02 17.10
C PHE A 206 3.98 2.38 17.05
N PHE A 207 4.68 2.05 15.97
CA PHE A 207 6.09 2.41 15.81
C PHE A 207 6.27 3.93 15.85
N SER A 208 7.37 4.36 16.46
CA SER A 208 7.85 5.73 16.36
C SER A 208 9.34 5.73 16.09
N GLU A 209 9.79 6.59 15.16
CA GLU A 209 11.21 6.77 14.84
C GLU A 209 12.04 7.25 16.05
N ASP A 210 11.40 7.85 17.04
CA ASP A 210 12.02 8.30 18.29
C ASP A 210 12.26 7.16 19.28
N SER A 211 11.75 5.96 19.02
CA SER A 211 11.84 4.80 19.94
C SER A 211 12.77 3.70 19.44
N THR A 212 13.66 4.00 18.50
CA THR A 212 14.71 3.07 18.05
C THR A 212 15.82 2.95 19.09
N PHE A 213 16.48 1.79 19.16
CA PHE A 213 17.65 1.60 20.01
C PHE A 213 18.90 2.06 19.28
N LEU A 214 19.44 3.21 19.67
CA LEU A 214 20.59 3.87 19.04
C LEU A 214 21.90 3.44 19.70
N LEU A 215 22.94 3.17 18.90
CA LEU A 215 24.23 2.70 19.42
C LEU A 215 24.84 3.68 20.43
N THR A 216 24.88 4.97 20.07
CA THR A 216 25.48 6.01 20.91
C THR A 216 24.63 6.31 22.14
N ASP A 217 23.30 6.26 22.02
CA ASP A 217 22.40 6.36 23.17
C ASP A 217 22.62 5.23 24.16
N TRP A 218 22.70 3.99 23.67
CA TRP A 218 22.97 2.84 24.52
C TRP A 218 24.31 3.00 25.23
N LEU A 219 25.39 3.33 24.51
CA LEU A 219 26.71 3.50 25.12
C LEU A 219 26.80 4.70 26.07
N ALA A 220 26.03 5.78 25.86
CA ALA A 220 25.93 6.89 26.79
C ALA A 220 25.32 6.46 28.15
N HIS A 221 24.47 5.43 28.13
CA HIS A 221 23.76 4.90 29.30
C HIS A 221 24.40 3.63 29.90
N ILE A 222 25.65 3.31 29.55
CA ILE A 222 26.43 2.22 30.18
C ILE A 222 27.66 2.79 30.89
N PRO A 223 27.95 2.41 32.15
CA PRO A 223 29.16 2.85 32.84
C PRO A 223 30.43 2.54 32.04
N LYS A 224 31.34 3.51 31.93
CA LYS A 224 32.53 3.39 31.07
C LYS A 224 33.42 2.21 31.45
N GLU A 225 33.47 1.81 32.72
CA GLU A 225 34.19 0.63 33.19
C GLU A 225 33.56 -0.69 32.68
N VAL A 226 32.25 -0.73 32.45
CA VAL A 226 31.56 -1.87 31.84
C VAL A 226 31.86 -1.93 30.34
N ILE A 227 31.84 -0.78 29.64
CA ILE A 227 32.25 -0.68 28.23
C ILE A 227 33.71 -1.15 28.08
N ALA A 228 34.61 -0.61 28.89
CA ALA A 228 36.02 -0.97 28.92
C ALA A 228 36.22 -2.48 29.14
N LYS A 229 35.50 -3.06 30.09
CA LYS A 229 35.51 -4.50 30.35
C LYS A 229 34.97 -5.31 29.17
N ASN A 230 33.89 -4.88 28.51
CA ASN A 230 33.32 -5.57 27.35
C ASN A 230 34.34 -5.66 26.20
N PHE A 231 35.00 -4.55 25.88
CA PHE A 231 35.95 -4.48 24.78
C PHE A 231 37.39 -4.87 25.15
N GLN A 232 37.66 -5.22 26.41
CA GLN A 232 39.00 -5.55 26.92
C GLN A 232 40.03 -4.43 26.64
N MET A 233 39.61 -3.17 26.83
CA MET A 233 40.40 -1.97 26.55
C MET A 233 40.42 -1.01 27.74
N PRO A 234 41.39 -0.09 27.85
CA PRO A 234 41.37 0.93 28.91
C PRO A 234 40.18 1.88 28.75
N ILE A 235 39.66 2.41 29.87
CA ILE A 235 38.56 3.40 29.88
C ILE A 235 38.84 4.59 28.96
N SER A 236 40.10 5.01 28.85
CA SER A 236 40.52 6.13 28.00
C SER A 236 40.25 5.92 26.50
N ALA A 237 40.17 4.66 26.02
CA ALA A 237 39.82 4.36 24.63
C ALA A 237 38.40 4.84 24.27
N PHE A 238 37.51 4.90 25.26
CA PHE A 238 36.11 5.31 25.16
C PHE A 238 35.89 6.74 25.69
N GLY A 239 36.94 7.57 25.65
CA GLY A 239 36.92 8.95 26.12
C GLY A 239 35.91 9.84 25.38
N HIS A 240 35.68 9.56 24.10
CA HIS A 240 34.91 10.40 23.16
C HIS A 240 33.56 9.80 22.73
N ILE A 241 33.01 8.84 23.48
CA ILE A 241 31.63 8.40 23.26
C ILE A 241 30.71 9.62 23.49
N PRO A 242 29.78 9.93 22.57
CA PRO A 242 28.78 10.98 22.76
C PRO A 242 27.95 10.77 24.03
N ASP A 243 27.47 11.84 24.66
CA ASP A 243 26.63 11.76 25.87
C ASP A 243 25.13 11.61 25.56
N HIS A 244 24.75 11.64 24.28
CA HIS A 244 23.40 11.39 23.76
C HIS A 244 23.47 10.85 22.33
N GLU A 245 22.33 10.39 21.82
CA GLU A 245 22.19 9.91 20.45
C GLU A 245 22.64 10.90 19.37
N LEU A 246 23.19 10.38 18.27
CA LEU A 246 23.45 11.18 17.07
C LEU A 246 22.25 11.18 16.12
N TYR A 247 21.52 10.07 16.05
CA TYR A 247 20.35 9.82 15.22
C TYR A 247 20.60 9.95 13.70
N ILE A 248 20.79 11.18 13.19
CA ILE A 248 21.23 11.50 11.83
C ILE A 248 22.37 12.51 11.95
N PHE A 249 23.49 12.23 11.28
CA PHE A 249 24.68 13.09 11.35
C PHE A 249 25.46 13.11 10.02
N PRO A 250 26.19 14.19 9.72
CA PRO A 250 26.97 14.29 8.49
C PRO A 250 28.21 13.39 8.54
N SER A 251 28.60 12.86 7.39
CA SER A 251 29.84 12.10 7.20
C SER A 251 30.31 12.21 5.77
N ASN A 252 31.57 11.83 5.51
CA ASN A 252 32.04 11.65 4.14
C ASN A 252 31.28 10.50 3.47
N PRO A 253 30.94 10.61 2.17
CA PRO A 253 30.31 9.54 1.41
C PRO A 253 31.10 8.23 1.48
N PRO A 254 30.42 7.07 1.44
CA PRO A 254 31.09 5.79 1.33
C PRO A 254 31.91 5.76 0.03
N PRO A 255 33.16 5.25 0.04
CA PRO A 255 33.96 5.10 -1.16
C PRO A 255 33.29 4.12 -2.12
N ALA A 256 33.40 4.40 -3.42
CA ALA A 256 32.87 3.55 -4.47
C ALA A 256 33.44 2.12 -4.36
N GLY A 257 32.57 1.12 -4.49
CA GLY A 257 32.97 -0.29 -4.47
C GLY A 257 33.40 -0.83 -3.10
N ARG A 258 33.13 -0.12 -1.99
CA ARG A 258 33.35 -0.65 -0.63
C ARG A 258 32.74 -2.05 -0.50
N GLN A 259 33.57 -3.00 -0.08
CA GLN A 259 33.15 -4.37 0.20
C GLN A 259 32.75 -4.50 1.66
N ALA A 260 31.95 -5.52 1.96
CA ALA A 260 31.69 -5.93 3.32
C ALA A 260 33.01 -6.25 4.05
N VAL A 261 33.02 -6.09 5.37
CA VAL A 261 34.16 -6.45 6.20
C VAL A 261 34.34 -7.98 6.14
N GLU A 262 35.57 -8.47 6.08
CA GLU A 262 35.79 -9.92 6.18
C GLU A 262 35.42 -10.41 7.58
N ASP A 263 34.53 -11.40 7.65
CA ASP A 263 34.09 -12.00 8.89
C ASP A 263 34.20 -13.54 8.82
N PRO A 264 34.50 -14.21 9.96
CA PRO A 264 34.69 -15.67 9.97
C PRO A 264 33.38 -16.46 9.89
N GLN A 265 32.22 -15.80 9.97
CA GLN A 265 30.90 -16.42 9.91
C GLN A 265 30.38 -16.54 8.47
N GLY A 266 30.93 -15.74 7.55
CA GLY A 266 30.49 -15.63 6.17
C GLY A 266 29.41 -14.57 5.97
N GLN A 267 28.88 -14.50 4.75
CA GLN A 267 27.81 -13.56 4.41
C GLN A 267 26.45 -14.17 4.69
N VAL A 268 25.48 -13.31 5.02
CA VAL A 268 24.08 -13.74 5.20
C VAL A 268 23.59 -14.58 4.00
N PRO A 269 22.84 -15.67 4.24
CA PRO A 269 22.46 -16.61 3.18
C PRO A 269 21.45 -16.05 2.18
N GLU A 270 20.63 -15.10 2.61
CA GLU A 270 19.65 -14.41 1.77
C GLU A 270 19.91 -12.90 1.87
N PRO A 271 19.94 -12.17 0.75
CA PRO A 271 20.26 -10.75 0.77
C PRO A 271 19.16 -9.94 1.46
N PHE A 272 19.54 -8.89 2.20
CA PHE A 272 18.61 -7.91 2.77
C PHE A 272 18.16 -6.82 1.79
N THR A 273 18.57 -6.87 0.52
CA THR A 273 18.14 -5.92 -0.52
C THR A 273 17.57 -6.62 -1.74
N TYR A 274 16.70 -5.91 -2.46
CA TYR A 274 16.04 -6.41 -3.66
C TYR A 274 15.95 -5.33 -4.74
N ARG A 275 16.35 -5.68 -5.97
CA ARG A 275 16.40 -4.75 -7.11
C ARG A 275 15.05 -4.60 -7.81
N LEU A 276 14.05 -4.06 -7.11
CA LEU A 276 12.71 -3.85 -7.69
C LEU A 276 12.76 -2.93 -8.92
N SER A 277 13.69 -1.97 -8.96
CA SER A 277 13.93 -1.09 -10.12
C SER A 277 14.23 -1.88 -11.41
N GLN A 278 14.81 -3.07 -11.29
CA GLN A 278 15.22 -3.93 -12.40
C GLN A 278 14.19 -5.02 -12.73
N VAL A 279 13.14 -5.18 -11.91
CA VAL A 279 12.08 -6.15 -12.19
C VAL A 279 11.26 -5.66 -13.37
N LYS A 280 11.13 -6.52 -14.39
CA LYS A 280 10.26 -6.25 -15.53
C LYS A 280 8.80 -6.23 -15.06
N PRO A 281 8.06 -5.11 -15.22
CA PRO A 281 6.67 -5.04 -14.82
C PRO A 281 5.80 -5.94 -15.69
N ARG A 282 4.75 -6.51 -15.10
CA ARG A 282 3.68 -7.17 -15.84
C ARG A 282 2.80 -6.10 -16.47
N GLN A 283 2.74 -6.10 -17.80
CA GLN A 283 1.83 -5.24 -18.55
C GLN A 283 0.38 -5.71 -18.38
N LEU A 284 -0.51 -4.77 -18.13
CA LEU A 284 -1.95 -4.94 -18.03
C LEU A 284 -2.62 -3.94 -18.99
N GLU A 285 -3.94 -4.04 -19.15
CA GLU A 285 -4.69 -3.15 -20.06
C GLU A 285 -4.65 -1.70 -19.61
N GLY A 286 -4.92 -1.44 -18.32
CA GLY A 286 -4.93 -0.08 -17.77
C GLY A 286 -3.61 0.40 -17.17
N GLY A 287 -2.52 -0.37 -17.24
CA GLY A 287 -1.27 -0.02 -16.58
C GLY A 287 -0.33 -1.20 -16.36
N THR A 288 0.43 -1.18 -15.26
CA THR A 288 1.41 -2.24 -14.96
C THR A 288 1.46 -2.59 -13.49
N VAL A 289 2.00 -3.77 -13.16
CA VAL A 289 2.24 -4.19 -11.78
C VAL A 289 3.56 -4.93 -11.63
N LYS A 290 4.28 -4.68 -10.53
CA LYS A 290 5.37 -5.53 -10.02
C LYS A 290 5.01 -5.99 -8.62
N ILE A 291 5.06 -7.29 -8.37
CA ILE A 291 4.75 -7.86 -7.06
C ILE A 291 6.02 -8.46 -6.47
N VAL A 292 6.32 -8.10 -5.23
CA VAL A 292 7.43 -8.66 -4.45
C VAL A 292 6.89 -9.12 -3.10
N ASP A 293 7.18 -10.37 -2.76
CA ASP A 293 6.81 -10.99 -1.49
C ASP A 293 7.90 -12.00 -1.09
N SER A 294 7.65 -12.79 -0.04
CA SER A 294 8.63 -13.77 0.46
C SER A 294 9.00 -14.90 -0.52
N THR A 295 8.35 -15.02 -1.69
CA THR A 295 8.76 -15.97 -2.74
C THR A 295 9.83 -15.45 -3.67
N THR A 296 9.97 -14.13 -3.80
CA THR A 296 11.00 -13.49 -4.61
C THR A 296 12.04 -12.80 -3.74
N PHE A 297 11.59 -12.02 -2.75
CA PHE A 297 12.44 -11.39 -1.76
C PHE A 297 12.34 -12.14 -0.43
N LYS A 298 13.08 -13.25 -0.33
CA LYS A 298 12.86 -14.29 0.66
C LYS A 298 12.95 -13.85 2.12
N VAL A 299 13.73 -12.82 2.44
CA VAL A 299 13.83 -12.29 3.80
C VAL A 299 12.60 -11.49 4.23
N SER A 300 11.82 -10.95 3.28
CA SER A 300 10.63 -10.13 3.54
C SER A 300 9.46 -10.98 3.99
N LYS A 301 9.45 -11.36 5.27
CA LYS A 301 8.48 -12.31 5.85
C LYS A 301 7.21 -11.66 6.38
N THR A 302 7.24 -10.37 6.68
CA THR A 302 6.06 -9.68 7.24
C THR A 302 5.53 -8.56 6.36
N ILE A 303 6.22 -8.23 5.27
CA ILE A 303 5.79 -7.21 4.31
C ILE A 303 5.83 -7.77 2.89
N ALA A 304 4.74 -7.57 2.15
CA ALA A 304 4.66 -7.78 0.71
C ALA A 304 4.24 -6.47 0.02
N VAL A 305 4.65 -6.28 -1.23
CA VAL A 305 4.38 -5.04 -1.97
C VAL A 305 3.91 -5.31 -3.39
N ALA A 306 3.03 -4.45 -3.90
CA ALA A 306 2.83 -4.25 -5.32
C ALA A 306 3.16 -2.80 -5.71
N GLU A 307 4.11 -2.60 -6.64
CA GLU A 307 4.26 -1.32 -7.35
C GLU A 307 3.28 -1.32 -8.52
N VAL A 308 2.29 -0.42 -8.47
CA VAL A 308 1.21 -0.34 -9.45
C VAL A 308 1.32 0.97 -10.23
N THR A 309 1.18 0.88 -11.55
CA THR A 309 0.90 2.05 -12.38
C THR A 309 -0.50 1.94 -12.98
N VAL A 310 -1.21 3.05 -13.02
CA VAL A 310 -2.55 3.17 -13.59
C VAL A 310 -2.55 4.34 -14.57
N GLN A 311 -2.82 4.07 -15.84
CA GLN A 311 -2.91 5.09 -16.89
C GLN A 311 -4.11 6.02 -16.65
N PRO A 312 -4.13 7.23 -17.25
CA PRO A 312 -5.31 8.09 -17.20
C PRO A 312 -6.58 7.33 -17.61
N ARG A 313 -7.68 7.55 -16.88
CA ARG A 313 -8.96 6.81 -17.03
C ARG A 313 -8.90 5.32 -16.69
N GLY A 314 -7.77 4.84 -16.18
CA GLY A 314 -7.61 3.50 -15.65
C GLY A 314 -7.97 3.41 -14.17
N MET A 315 -8.08 2.18 -13.68
CA MET A 315 -8.37 1.88 -12.28
C MET A 315 -7.74 0.55 -11.86
N ARG A 316 -7.18 0.50 -10.65
CA ARG A 316 -6.97 -0.74 -9.89
C ARG A 316 -8.34 -1.31 -9.54
N GLU A 317 -8.68 -2.47 -10.10
CA GLU A 317 -10.06 -2.98 -10.11
C GLU A 317 -10.70 -3.10 -8.70
N LEU A 318 -12.03 -3.27 -8.66
CA LEU A 318 -12.74 -3.60 -7.43
C LEU A 318 -12.24 -4.93 -6.86
N HIS A 319 -11.65 -4.88 -5.67
CA HIS A 319 -11.07 -6.02 -5.00
C HIS A 319 -11.04 -5.84 -3.49
N TRP A 320 -10.56 -6.87 -2.78
CA TRP A 320 -10.15 -6.77 -1.39
C TRP A 320 -8.96 -7.68 -1.11
N HIS A 321 -8.24 -7.37 -0.03
CA HIS A 321 -7.26 -8.27 0.55
C HIS A 321 -7.95 -9.15 1.61
N PRO A 322 -7.83 -10.49 1.54
CA PRO A 322 -8.62 -11.41 2.38
C PRO A 322 -8.50 -11.15 3.88
N THR A 323 -7.28 -10.99 4.36
CA THR A 323 -6.98 -10.86 5.81
C THR A 323 -5.91 -9.82 6.10
N GLN A 324 -5.26 -9.28 5.08
CA GLN A 324 -4.13 -8.38 5.20
C GLN A 324 -4.61 -6.93 5.22
N PRO A 325 -4.10 -6.09 6.13
CA PRO A 325 -4.26 -4.65 6.00
C PRO A 325 -3.38 -4.16 4.85
N GLU A 326 -3.87 -3.17 4.11
CA GLU A 326 -3.11 -2.48 3.09
C GLU A 326 -2.78 -1.06 3.56
N TRP A 327 -1.51 -0.72 3.45
CA TRP A 327 -0.99 0.62 3.61
C TRP A 327 -0.43 1.04 2.25
N THR A 328 -0.89 2.15 1.71
CA THR A 328 -0.59 2.55 0.33
C THR A 328 0.06 3.91 0.28
N PHE A 329 1.20 4.01 -0.41
CA PHE A 329 1.88 5.29 -0.65
C PHE A 329 1.80 5.71 -2.10
N PHE A 330 1.38 6.96 -2.31
CA PHE A 330 1.25 7.54 -3.64
C PHE A 330 2.57 8.20 -4.04
N LEU A 331 3.19 7.66 -5.09
CA LEU A 331 4.44 8.17 -5.63
C LEU A 331 4.19 9.32 -6.62
N GLU A 332 3.19 9.17 -7.48
CA GLU A 332 2.90 10.10 -8.58
C GLU A 332 1.41 10.12 -8.91
N GLY A 333 0.91 11.23 -9.45
CA GLY A 333 -0.46 11.37 -9.95
C GLY A 333 -1.50 11.65 -8.87
N THR A 334 -2.77 11.54 -9.25
CA THR A 334 -3.93 11.76 -8.38
C THR A 334 -4.89 10.59 -8.49
N ALA A 335 -5.53 10.25 -7.38
CA ALA A 335 -6.40 9.11 -7.28
C ALA A 335 -7.59 9.38 -6.36
N ARG A 336 -8.55 8.47 -6.41
CA ARG A 336 -9.53 8.31 -5.33
C ARG A 336 -9.73 6.84 -5.00
N ILE A 337 -10.09 6.59 -3.75
CA ILE A 337 -10.42 5.26 -3.23
C ILE A 337 -11.76 5.35 -2.52
N THR A 338 -12.67 4.44 -2.83
CA THR A 338 -13.85 4.20 -1.97
C THR A 338 -13.61 2.96 -1.12
N LEU A 339 -13.73 3.12 0.20
CA LEU A 339 -13.65 2.03 1.15
C LEU A 339 -15.04 1.55 1.52
N PHE A 340 -15.35 0.30 1.24
CA PHE A 340 -16.55 -0.38 1.71
C PHE A 340 -16.25 -1.12 3.02
N ALA A 341 -16.88 -0.66 4.10
CA ALA A 341 -16.59 -1.05 5.49
C ALA A 341 -17.68 -1.96 6.10
N ALA A 342 -18.34 -2.78 5.27
CA ALA A 342 -19.51 -3.59 5.64
C ALA A 342 -20.68 -2.75 6.20
N GLU A 343 -21.81 -3.40 6.50
CA GLU A 343 -23.00 -2.76 7.13
C GLU A 343 -23.56 -1.54 6.36
N GLY A 344 -23.27 -1.47 5.05
CA GLY A 344 -23.63 -0.32 4.22
C GLY A 344 -22.75 0.91 4.44
N ASN A 345 -21.68 0.84 5.22
CA ASN A 345 -20.71 1.92 5.40
C ASN A 345 -19.79 2.01 4.18
N ALA A 346 -19.69 3.21 3.60
CA ALA A 346 -18.78 3.50 2.51
C ALA A 346 -18.31 4.95 2.54
N ARG A 347 -17.01 5.19 2.36
CA ARG A 347 -16.44 6.55 2.29
C ARG A 347 -15.38 6.64 1.21
N THR A 348 -15.40 7.73 0.45
CA THR A 348 -14.43 8.03 -0.61
C THR A 348 -13.41 9.04 -0.12
N PHE A 349 -12.15 8.81 -0.44
CA PHE A 349 -11.02 9.68 -0.13
C PHE A 349 -10.23 9.95 -1.42
N ASP A 350 -9.73 11.18 -1.55
CA ASP A 350 -8.85 11.58 -2.64
C ASP A 350 -7.39 11.48 -2.21
N TYR A 351 -6.48 11.18 -3.13
CA TYR A 351 -5.06 10.99 -2.86
C TYR A 351 -4.19 11.60 -3.97
N GLN A 352 -2.99 12.02 -3.61
CA GLN A 352 -1.96 12.50 -4.52
C GLN A 352 -0.56 12.13 -4.02
N ALA A 353 0.47 12.44 -4.80
CA ALA A 353 1.86 12.19 -4.42
C ALA A 353 2.19 12.67 -3.00
N GLY A 354 2.78 11.80 -2.18
CA GLY A 354 3.11 12.06 -0.78
C GLY A 354 2.01 11.72 0.23
N ASP A 355 0.85 11.27 -0.24
CA ASP A 355 -0.22 10.78 0.62
C ASP A 355 -0.09 9.30 0.96
N ILE A 356 -0.68 8.96 2.09
CA ILE A 356 -0.85 7.60 2.59
C ILE A 356 -2.33 7.26 2.63
N ALA A 357 -2.69 6.08 2.11
CA ALA A 357 -3.96 5.42 2.36
C ALA A 357 -3.80 4.24 3.32
N TYR A 358 -4.83 3.95 4.09
CA TYR A 358 -4.91 2.70 4.87
C TYR A 358 -6.25 2.01 4.66
N ILE A 359 -6.22 0.78 4.19
CA ILE A 359 -7.40 -0.06 3.97
C ILE A 359 -7.36 -1.22 4.98
N PRO A 360 -8.29 -1.26 5.95
CA PRO A 360 -8.41 -2.39 6.87
C PRO A 360 -8.66 -3.71 6.14
N PRO A 361 -8.30 -4.86 6.77
CA PRO A 361 -8.54 -6.18 6.20
C PRO A 361 -9.97 -6.37 5.71
N ALA A 362 -10.12 -7.00 4.56
CA ALA A 362 -11.40 -7.32 3.92
C ALA A 362 -12.29 -6.14 3.50
N TYR A 363 -11.84 -4.88 3.65
CA TYR A 363 -12.58 -3.75 3.09
C TYR A 363 -12.51 -3.80 1.57
N GLY A 364 -13.69 -3.82 0.94
CA GLY A 364 -13.80 -3.77 -0.52
C GLY A 364 -13.41 -2.38 -1.01
N HIS A 365 -12.58 -2.29 -2.05
CA HIS A 365 -12.12 -1.01 -2.55
C HIS A 365 -11.66 -1.08 -4.01
N TYR A 366 -11.39 0.10 -4.59
CA TYR A 366 -10.76 0.31 -5.88
C TYR A 366 -9.83 1.53 -5.78
N ILE A 367 -8.87 1.66 -6.69
CA ILE A 367 -8.03 2.87 -6.79
C ILE A 367 -8.14 3.41 -8.21
N GLU A 368 -8.88 4.50 -8.38
CA GLU A 368 -9.12 5.12 -9.69
C GLU A 368 -8.15 6.27 -9.91
N ASN A 369 -7.55 6.35 -11.09
CA ASN A 369 -6.76 7.51 -11.50
C ASN A 369 -7.71 8.65 -11.90
N THR A 370 -7.72 9.71 -11.11
CA THR A 370 -8.57 10.90 -11.34
C THR A 370 -7.86 11.98 -12.15
N GLY A 371 -6.57 11.78 -12.45
CA GLY A 371 -5.72 12.71 -13.17
C GLY A 371 -5.60 12.43 -14.66
N ASN A 372 -4.87 13.33 -15.33
CA ASN A 372 -4.53 13.23 -16.76
C ASN A 372 -3.12 12.66 -17.00
N THR A 373 -2.42 12.27 -15.94
CA THR A 373 -1.09 11.65 -15.98
C THR A 373 -1.15 10.24 -15.42
N THR A 374 -0.08 9.45 -15.59
CA THR A 374 0.02 8.15 -14.92
C THR A 374 -0.03 8.34 -13.40
N LEU A 375 -0.83 7.51 -12.74
CA LEU A 375 -0.83 7.31 -11.30
C LEU A 375 0.18 6.19 -10.98
N LYS A 376 1.05 6.41 -10.00
CA LYS A 376 2.01 5.41 -9.51
C LYS A 376 1.92 5.31 -7.99
N LEU A 377 1.80 4.09 -7.47
CA LEU A 377 1.63 3.84 -6.04
C LEU A 377 2.28 2.51 -5.60
N LEU A 378 2.47 2.37 -4.30
CA LEU A 378 2.90 1.14 -3.64
C LEU A 378 1.76 0.61 -2.76
N GLU A 379 1.22 -0.57 -3.06
CA GLU A 379 0.30 -1.31 -2.18
C GLU A 379 1.15 -2.17 -1.24
N ILE A 380 1.21 -1.83 0.05
CA ILE A 380 2.07 -2.51 1.03
C ILE A 380 1.20 -3.26 2.03
N LEU A 381 1.39 -4.58 2.09
CA LEU A 381 0.60 -5.49 2.90
C LEU A 381 1.44 -6.04 4.05
N LYS A 382 0.88 -6.11 5.26
CA LYS A 382 1.49 -6.84 6.38
C LYS A 382 1.22 -8.33 6.25
N THR A 383 2.08 -9.03 5.50
CA THR A 383 1.96 -10.46 5.13
C THR A 383 3.25 -10.97 4.51
N ASP A 384 3.42 -12.29 4.45
CA ASP A 384 4.51 -12.93 3.72
C ASP A 384 4.20 -13.10 2.22
N ARG A 385 2.91 -13.08 1.84
CA ARG A 385 2.40 -13.30 0.48
C ARG A 385 1.43 -12.21 0.03
N PHE A 386 1.65 -11.67 -1.16
CA PHE A 386 0.70 -10.74 -1.77
C PHE A 386 -0.53 -11.48 -2.30
N GLN A 387 -1.72 -11.16 -1.79
CA GLN A 387 -2.96 -11.85 -2.13
C GLN A 387 -4.15 -10.89 -2.16
N ASP A 388 -4.94 -10.96 -3.23
CA ASP A 388 -6.20 -10.23 -3.36
C ASP A 388 -7.29 -11.11 -4.00
N ILE A 389 -8.55 -10.74 -3.80
CA ILE A 389 -9.71 -11.32 -4.49
C ILE A 389 -10.34 -10.25 -5.38
N SER A 390 -10.38 -10.52 -6.68
CA SER A 390 -11.04 -9.65 -7.66
C SER A 390 -12.53 -9.90 -7.67
N LEU A 391 -13.32 -8.82 -7.61
CA LEU A 391 -14.77 -8.91 -7.75
C LEU A 391 -15.16 -9.47 -9.12
N ASN A 392 -14.51 -9.01 -10.19
CA ASN A 392 -14.80 -9.45 -11.55
C ASN A 392 -14.56 -10.96 -11.70
N GLN A 393 -13.38 -11.42 -11.27
CA GLN A 393 -13.03 -12.84 -11.31
C GLN A 393 -13.95 -13.70 -10.43
N TRP A 394 -14.31 -13.23 -9.23
CA TRP A 394 -15.21 -13.95 -8.35
C TRP A 394 -16.58 -14.15 -9.00
N LEU A 395 -17.18 -13.09 -9.56
CA LEU A 395 -18.46 -13.19 -10.25
C LEU A 395 -18.37 -14.07 -11.51
N ALA A 396 -17.29 -13.96 -12.30
CA ALA A 396 -17.07 -14.76 -13.51
C ALA A 396 -16.91 -16.27 -13.26
N LEU A 397 -16.49 -16.65 -12.04
CA LEU A 397 -16.30 -18.04 -11.61
C LEU A 397 -17.45 -18.56 -10.74
N THR A 398 -18.45 -17.72 -10.45
CA THR A 398 -19.68 -18.10 -9.75
C THR A 398 -20.73 -18.56 -10.78
N PRO A 399 -21.59 -19.55 -10.47
CA PRO A 399 -22.65 -19.96 -11.39
C PRO A 399 -23.48 -18.76 -11.90
N PRO A 400 -23.66 -18.58 -13.22
CA PRO A 400 -24.33 -17.40 -13.79
C PRO A 400 -25.72 -17.12 -13.21
N GLU A 401 -26.52 -18.16 -13.00
CA GLU A 401 -27.85 -18.03 -12.40
C GLU A 401 -27.80 -17.45 -10.98
N LEU A 402 -26.76 -17.78 -10.21
CA LEU A 402 -26.57 -17.22 -8.86
C LEU A 402 -26.20 -15.74 -8.93
N VAL A 403 -25.33 -15.34 -9.87
CA VAL A 403 -24.98 -13.93 -10.07
C VAL A 403 -26.21 -13.12 -10.51
N LYS A 404 -27.03 -13.66 -11.43
CA LYS A 404 -28.30 -13.04 -11.85
C LYS A 404 -29.27 -12.88 -10.69
N ALA A 405 -29.38 -13.89 -9.83
CA ALA A 405 -30.25 -13.82 -8.66
C ALA A 405 -29.85 -12.70 -7.68
N HIS A 406 -28.56 -12.35 -7.61
CA HIS A 406 -28.07 -11.26 -6.76
C HIS A 406 -28.18 -9.87 -7.41
N LEU A 407 -27.82 -9.76 -8.68
CA LEU A 407 -27.60 -8.46 -9.34
C LEU A 407 -28.65 -8.09 -10.38
N GLY A 408 -29.49 -9.02 -10.81
CA GLY A 408 -30.50 -8.79 -11.85
C GLY A 408 -29.93 -8.45 -13.24
N VAL A 409 -28.64 -8.72 -13.48
CA VAL A 409 -27.95 -8.37 -14.73
C VAL A 409 -28.26 -9.33 -15.88
N SER A 410 -28.08 -8.86 -17.12
CA SER A 410 -28.31 -9.65 -18.34
C SER A 410 -27.25 -10.75 -18.55
N ASP A 411 -27.59 -11.78 -19.34
CA ASP A 411 -26.61 -12.79 -19.76
C ASP A 411 -25.46 -12.18 -20.57
N GLN A 412 -25.71 -11.11 -21.34
CA GLN A 412 -24.66 -10.36 -22.05
C GLN A 412 -23.68 -9.70 -21.06
N THR A 413 -24.18 -9.13 -19.98
CA THR A 413 -23.35 -8.53 -18.92
C THR A 413 -22.48 -9.61 -18.26
N ILE A 414 -23.04 -10.78 -17.94
CA ILE A 414 -22.27 -11.90 -17.36
C ILE A 414 -21.22 -12.42 -18.33
N ALA A 415 -21.55 -12.54 -19.61
CA ALA A 415 -20.62 -12.98 -20.63
C ALA A 415 -19.42 -12.03 -20.79
N GLY A 416 -19.56 -10.76 -20.38
CA GLY A 416 -18.48 -9.78 -20.34
C GLY A 416 -17.56 -9.86 -19.13
N LEU A 417 -17.90 -10.66 -18.11
CA LEU A 417 -17.05 -10.84 -16.92
C LEU A 417 -15.79 -11.67 -17.25
N SER A 418 -14.67 -11.34 -16.63
CA SER A 418 -13.38 -11.96 -16.88
C SER A 418 -13.06 -13.05 -15.87
N LYS A 419 -12.81 -14.28 -16.34
CA LYS A 419 -12.32 -15.39 -15.51
C LYS A 419 -10.84 -15.22 -15.12
N THR A 420 -10.13 -14.33 -15.78
CA THR A 420 -8.75 -13.97 -15.46
C THR A 420 -8.75 -12.63 -14.75
N LYS A 421 -8.16 -12.57 -13.56
CA LYS A 421 -8.06 -11.36 -12.72
C LYS A 421 -7.56 -10.13 -13.50
N PRO A 422 -8.40 -9.11 -13.74
CA PRO A 422 -8.00 -7.88 -14.43
C PRO A 422 -7.49 -6.83 -13.45
N ILE A 423 -6.31 -7.08 -12.84
CA ILE A 423 -5.72 -6.29 -11.73
C ILE A 423 -5.83 -4.77 -11.96
N VAL A 424 -5.45 -4.29 -13.14
CA VAL A 424 -5.60 -2.89 -13.57
C VAL A 424 -6.35 -2.86 -14.90
N VAL A 425 -7.50 -2.19 -14.89
CA VAL A 425 -8.38 -1.99 -16.05
C VAL A 425 -8.24 -0.57 -16.61
N GLY A 426 -8.53 -0.36 -17.88
CA GLY A 426 -8.55 0.97 -18.48
C GLY A 426 -9.35 1.02 -19.78
N HIS A 427 -10.17 2.06 -19.95
CA HIS A 427 -10.99 2.30 -21.14
C HIS A 427 -11.09 3.78 -21.57
#